data_AF-A0A3P9K836-F1
#
_entry.id   AF-A0A3P9K836-F1
#
_cell.length_a   1.000
_cell.length_b   1.000
_cell.length_c   1.000
_cell.angle_alpha   90.00
_cell.angle_beta   90.00
_cell.angle_gamma   90.00
#
_symmetry.space_group_name_H-M   'P 1'
#
loop_
_entity.id
_entity.type
_entity.pdbx_description
1 polymer ?
#
loop_
_entity_poly.entity_id
_entity_poly.type
_entity_poly.pdbx_seq_one_letter_code
_entity_poly.pdbx_strand_id
1 'polypeptide(L)'
;MSGEVRLKKLEKLLLDGPAQSNGQCLSVETLLDILVCLYDECNNSPLRREKNILEFLDWALEKNAAVQRESRSKLFLLTCRNMNRV
;
A
#
# COMPACT_ATOMS: atom_id res chain seq x y z
N MET A 1 -15.33 -3.19 -26.11
CA MET A 1 -15.42 -2.23 -24.98
C MET A 1 -14.26 -1.26 -25.09
N SER A 2 -14.52 0.05 -25.18
CA SER A 2 -13.46 1.05 -25.33
C SER A 2 -12.66 1.26 -24.02
N GLY A 3 -11.49 1.92 -24.12
CA GLY A 3 -10.68 2.29 -22.96
C GLY A 3 -11.43 3.20 -21.99
N GLU A 4 -12.20 4.17 -22.49
CA GLU A 4 -12.99 5.09 -21.68
C GLU A 4 -14.04 4.36 -20.82
N VAL A 5 -14.75 3.39 -21.41
CA VAL A 5 -15.74 2.59 -20.68
C VAL A 5 -15.09 1.75 -19.59
N ARG A 6 -13.87 1.24 -19.83
CA ARG A 6 -13.12 0.48 -18.81
C ARG A 6 -12.67 1.37 -17.65
N LEU A 7 -12.19 2.59 -17.92
CA LEU A 7 -11.79 3.54 -16.88
C LEU A 7 -12.96 3.93 -15.97
N LYS A 8 -14.13 4.23 -16.56
CA LYS A 8 -15.35 4.53 -15.79
C LYS A 8 -15.78 3.36 -14.89
N LYS A 9 -15.60 2.12 -15.35
CA LYS A 9 -15.88 0.93 -14.52
C LYS A 9 -14.90 0.77 -13.36
N LEU A 10 -13.61 1.04 -13.59
CA LEU A 10 -12.59 0.98 -12.55
C LEU A 10 -12.80 2.06 -11.48
N GLU A 11 -13.07 3.29 -11.90
CA GLU A 11 -13.36 4.40 -10.99
C GLU A 11 -14.56 4.06 -10.10
N LYS A 12 -15.65 3.56 -10.69
CA LYS A 12 -16.81 3.12 -9.93
C LYS A 12 -16.46 2.03 -8.92
N LEU A 13 -15.67 1.02 -9.32
CA LEU A 13 -15.27 -0.07 -8.41
C LEU A 13 -14.50 0.45 -7.19
N LEU A 14 -13.61 1.43 -7.39
CA LEU A 14 -12.84 2.05 -6.31
C LEU A 14 -13.72 2.89 -5.37
N LEU A 15 -14.69 3.63 -5.93
CA LEU A 15 -15.64 4.43 -5.15
C LEU A 15 -16.63 3.57 -4.33
N ASP A 16 -17.07 2.45 -4.91
CA ASP A 16 -17.96 1.49 -4.24
C ASP A 16 -17.25 0.82 -3.03
N GLY A 17 -15.93 0.65 -3.12
CA GLY A 17 -15.09 0.10 -2.06
C GLY A 17 -15.40 -1.37 -1.73
N PRO A 18 -14.71 -1.97 -0.74
CA PRO A 18 -14.82 -3.41 -0.46
C PRO A 18 -16.23 -3.86 -0.07
N ALA A 19 -16.95 -3.02 0.67
CA ALA A 19 -18.27 -3.33 1.21
C ALA A 19 -19.34 -3.49 0.13
N GLN A 20 -19.26 -2.70 -0.96
CA GLN A 20 -20.26 -2.71 -2.03
C GLN A 20 -19.80 -3.50 -3.26
N SER A 21 -18.49 -3.79 -3.37
CA SER A 21 -17.90 -4.56 -4.47
C SER A 21 -17.78 -6.06 -4.20
N ASN A 22 -18.46 -6.60 -3.19
CA ASN A 22 -18.33 -8.00 -2.74
C ASN A 22 -16.87 -8.42 -2.51
N GLY A 23 -16.04 -7.51 -1.97
CA GLY A 23 -14.62 -7.74 -1.72
C GLY A 23 -13.72 -7.77 -2.96
N GLN A 24 -14.22 -7.43 -4.15
CA GLN A 24 -13.39 -7.33 -5.37
C GLN A 24 -12.54 -6.04 -5.40
N CYS A 25 -12.81 -5.07 -4.51
CA CYS A 25 -12.01 -3.87 -4.34
C CYS A 25 -11.27 -3.87 -3.00
N LEU A 26 -10.06 -3.29 -2.99
CA LEU A 26 -9.31 -2.98 -1.77
C LEU A 26 -9.76 -1.63 -1.19
N SER A 27 -9.68 -1.48 0.14
CA SER A 27 -9.89 -0.17 0.76
C SER A 27 -8.64 0.71 0.58
N VAL A 28 -8.82 2.02 0.76
CA VAL A 28 -7.69 2.97 0.82
C VAL A 28 -6.72 2.58 1.94
N GLU A 29 -7.22 2.11 3.09
CA GLU A 29 -6.39 1.63 4.19
C GLU A 29 -5.49 0.47 3.76
N THR A 30 -6.03 -0.53 3.06
CA THR A 30 -5.23 -1.66 2.57
C THR A 30 -4.18 -1.22 1.55
N LEU A 31 -4.49 -0.25 0.67
CA LEU A 31 -3.50 0.30 -0.27
C LEU A 31 -2.36 1.03 0.45
N LEU A 32 -2.67 1.75 1.53
CA LEU A 32 -1.66 2.39 2.37
C LEU A 32 -0.81 1.35 3.11
N ASP A 33 -1.41 0.29 3.64
CA ASP A 33 -0.68 -0.81 4.27
C ASP A 33 0.28 -1.49 3.28
N ILE A 34 -0.15 -1.70 2.03
CA ILE A 34 0.70 -2.23 0.94
C ILE A 34 1.87 -1.28 0.65
N LEU A 35 1.62 0.04 0.56
CA LEU A 35 2.66 1.03 0.33
C LEU A 35 3.72 1.05 1.43
N VAL A 36 3.28 0.96 2.70
CA VAL A 36 4.18 0.90 3.86
C VAL A 36 4.98 -0.40 3.86
N CYS A 37 4.32 -1.53 3.57
CA CYS A 37 4.97 -2.84 3.47
C CYS A 37 6.06 -2.84 2.38
N LEU A 38 5.73 -2.34 1.18
CA LEU A 38 6.69 -2.23 0.08
C LEU A 38 7.87 -1.33 0.43
N TYR A 39 7.61 -0.19 1.08
CA TYR A 39 8.66 0.71 1.55
C TYR A 39 9.62 0.00 2.51
N ASP A 40 9.08 -0.72 3.51
CA ASP A 40 9.89 -1.40 4.52
C ASP A 40 10.75 -2.51 3.91
N GLU A 41 10.17 -3.35 3.04
CA GLU A 41 10.88 -4.40 2.31
C GLU A 41 11.98 -3.83 1.40
N CYS A 42 11.70 -2.75 0.68
CA CYS A 42 12.71 -2.09 -0.16
C CYS A 42 13.83 -1.46 0.67
N ASN A 43 13.51 -0.83 1.81
CA ASN A 43 14.49 -0.13 2.64
C ASN A 43 15.40 -1.09 3.43
N ASN A 44 14.86 -2.24 3.86
CA ASN A 44 15.56 -3.22 4.69
C ASN A 44 16.25 -4.32 3.87
N SER A 45 15.97 -4.44 2.56
CA SER A 45 16.64 -5.39 1.67
C SER A 45 17.83 -4.77 0.92
N PRO A 46 18.71 -5.58 0.30
CA PRO A 46 19.77 -5.07 -0.57
C PRO A 46 19.28 -4.23 -1.76
N LEU A 47 17.99 -4.33 -2.12
CA LEU A 47 17.37 -3.59 -3.22
C LEU A 47 17.47 -2.08 -3.04
N ARG A 48 17.56 -1.58 -1.82
CA ARG A 48 17.80 -0.15 -1.51
C ARG A 48 18.97 0.47 -2.28
N ARG A 49 19.95 -0.33 -2.70
CA ARG A 49 21.13 0.14 -3.45
C ARG A 49 20.85 0.38 -4.94
N GLU A 50 19.76 -0.20 -5.47
CA GLU A 50 19.34 0.02 -6.85
C GLU A 50 18.82 1.45 -7.01
N LYS A 51 19.29 2.15 -8.05
CA LYS A 51 18.97 3.57 -8.28
C LYS A 51 17.47 3.85 -8.23
N ASN A 52 16.67 3.05 -8.93
CA ASN A 52 15.23 3.24 -9.00
C ASN A 52 14.54 3.02 -7.64
N ILE A 53 15.06 2.10 -6.83
CA ILE A 53 14.51 1.82 -5.50
C ILE A 53 14.89 2.95 -4.54
N LEU A 54 16.12 3.45 -4.60
CA LEU A 54 16.55 4.58 -3.80
C LEU A 54 15.71 5.83 -4.11
N GLU A 55 15.49 6.15 -5.39
CA GLU A 55 14.62 7.25 -5.81
C GLU A 55 13.18 7.07 -5.32
N PHE A 56 12.65 5.85 -5.37
CA PHE A 56 11.34 5.53 -4.78
C PHE A 56 11.31 5.75 -3.26
N LEU A 57 12.33 5.29 -2.53
CA LEU A 57 12.40 5.43 -1.07
C LEU A 57 12.48 6.90 -0.66
N ASP A 58 13.26 7.71 -1.37
CA ASP A 58 13.37 9.15 -1.09
C ASP A 58 12.04 9.87 -1.37
N TRP A 59 11.41 9.60 -2.51
CA TRP A 59 10.09 10.13 -2.85
C TRP A 59 9.04 9.72 -1.81
N ALA A 60 9.01 8.44 -1.44
CA ALA A 60 8.06 7.90 -0.49
C ALA A 60 8.29 8.45 0.93
N LEU A 61 9.54 8.70 1.33
CA LEU A 61 9.85 9.30 2.64
C LEU A 61 9.31 10.74 2.73
N GLU A 62 9.50 11.54 1.69
CA GLU A 62 9.01 12.92 1.63
C GLU A 62 7.48 12.98 1.69
N LYS A 63 6.78 12.07 0.99
CA LYS A 63 5.31 12.09 0.89
C LYS A 63 4.60 11.33 2.01
N ASN A 64 5.22 10.31 2.59
CA ASN A 64 4.58 9.42 3.58
C ASN A 64 5.00 9.69 5.03
N ALA A 65 5.75 10.76 5.33
CA ALA A 65 6.21 11.06 6.70
C ALA A 65 5.05 11.20 7.72
N ALA A 66 3.85 11.56 7.29
CA ALA A 66 2.65 11.58 8.14
C ALA A 66 2.03 10.18 8.28
N VAL A 67 1.86 9.46 7.16
CA VAL A 67 1.25 8.12 7.12
C VAL A 67 2.10 7.09 7.87
N GLN A 68 3.44 7.14 7.73
CA GLN A 68 4.34 6.20 8.40
C GLN A 68 4.31 6.33 9.94
N ARG A 69 4.07 7.51 10.51
CA ARG A 69 3.99 7.65 11.99
C ARG A 69 2.78 6.91 12.55
N GLU A 70 1.66 6.95 11.85
CA GLU A 70 0.42 6.30 12.27
C GLU A 70 0.41 4.80 11.89
N SER A 71 0.90 4.47 10.71
CA SER A 71 1.02 3.09 10.24
C SER A 71 2.09 2.28 10.98
N ARG A 72 3.17 2.86 11.53
CA ARG A 72 4.14 2.10 12.34
C ARG A 72 3.50 1.48 13.59
N SER A 73 2.50 2.14 14.17
CA SER A 73 1.72 1.59 15.29
C SER A 73 0.84 0.40 14.85
N LYS A 74 0.29 0.45 13.62
CA LYS A 74 -0.50 -0.65 13.02
C LYS A 74 0.36 -1.77 12.46
N LEU A 75 1.54 -1.47 11.91
CA LEU A 75 2.51 -2.43 11.39
C LEU A 75 3.10 -3.25 12.54
N PHE A 76 3.36 -2.63 13.71
CA PHE A 76 3.70 -3.37 14.93
C PHE A 76 2.63 -4.42 15.27
N LEU A 77 1.34 -4.06 15.17
CA LEU A 77 0.23 -5.01 15.35
C LEU A 77 0.19 -6.08 14.26
N LEU A 78 0.50 -5.75 13.00
CA LEU A 78 0.53 -6.70 11.88
C LEU A 78 1.69 -7.70 11.99
N THR A 79 2.88 -7.23 12.39
CA THR A 79 4.05 -8.05 12.71
C THR A 79 3.76 -8.95 13.92
N CYS A 80 3.15 -8.42 14.98
CA CYS A 80 2.69 -9.24 16.12
C CYS A 80 1.59 -10.25 15.73
N ARG A 81 0.72 -9.94 14.76
CA ARG A 81 -0.30 -10.86 14.25
C ARG A 81 0.30 -11.98 13.40
N ASN A 82 1.33 -11.69 12.60
CA ASN A 82 2.03 -12.69 11.79
C ASN A 82 2.99 -13.57 12.63
N MET A 83 3.61 -13.03 13.69
CA MET A 83 4.40 -13.83 14.64
C MET A 83 3.56 -14.78 15.52
N ASN A 84 2.26 -14.50 15.73
CA ASN A 84 1.34 -15.40 16.44
C ASN A 84 0.66 -16.44 15.53
N ARG A 85 1.08 -16.55 14.26
CA ARG A 85 0.55 -17.51 13.28
C ARG A 85 1.56 -18.61 12.89
N VAL A 86 2.67 -18.71 13.62
CA VAL A 86 3.66 -19.79 13.54
C VAL A 86 3.74 -20.49 14.88
#